data_AF-A0A820MZ06-F1
#
_entry.id   AF-A0A820MZ06-F1
#
_cell.length_a   1.000
_cell.length_b   1.000
_cell.length_c   1.000
_cell.angle_alpha   90.00
_cell.angle_beta   90.00
_cell.angle_gamma   90.00
#
_symmetry.space_group_name_H-M   'P 1'
#
loop_
_entity.id
_entity.type
_entity.pdbx_description
1 polymer ?
#
loop_
_entity_poly.entity_id
_entity_poly.type
_entity_poly.pdbx_seq_one_letter_code
_entity_poly.pdbx_strand_id
1 'polypeptide(L)'
;TTKTLSRGFRENYKTNLTKGSIRFTTLLEQASQISPELRIRFTSPHPKEFPDDLLHVMHDRPNICRSIHLPCQSGSTRILEIMRRGYSKEAYLSLVERIRSIMHNLNTKKNIIKRFSRKL
;
A
#
# COMPACT_ATOMS: atom_id res chain seq x y z
N THR A 1 0.98 -4.63 18.89
CA THR A 1 0.69 -3.57 17.92
C THR A 1 -0.30 -4.11 16.90
N THR A 2 -1.47 -3.49 16.75
CA THR A 2 -2.51 -3.93 15.81
C THR A 2 -2.09 -3.68 14.36
N LYS A 3 -2.42 -4.60 13.45
CA LYS A 3 -2.14 -4.47 12.01
C LYS A 3 -3.13 -3.46 11.41
N THR A 4 -2.65 -2.30 10.97
CA THR A 4 -3.47 -1.33 10.24
C THR A 4 -3.57 -1.76 8.78
N LEU A 5 -4.80 -2.01 8.31
CA LEU A 5 -5.08 -2.33 6.90
C LEU A 5 -5.60 -1.10 6.16
N SER A 6 -5.52 -1.14 4.84
CA SER A 6 -6.22 -0.17 3.99
C SER A 6 -7.73 -0.15 4.30
N ARG A 7 -8.33 1.05 4.32
CA ARG A 7 -9.78 1.20 4.53
C ARG A 7 -10.58 0.41 3.49
N GLY A 8 -11.55 -0.39 3.96
CA GLY A 8 -12.38 -1.26 3.13
C GLY A 8 -11.79 -2.66 2.86
N PHE A 9 -10.65 -2.98 3.49
CA PHE A 9 -10.01 -4.29 3.39
C PHE A 9 -10.10 -5.03 4.72
N ARG A 10 -10.20 -6.36 4.64
CA ARG A 10 -10.25 -7.28 5.78
C ARG A 10 -9.15 -8.33 5.65
N GLU A 11 -8.72 -8.84 6.80
CA GLU A 11 -7.78 -9.96 6.86
C GLU A 11 -8.56 -11.28 6.93
N ASN A 12 -8.21 -12.23 6.06
CA ASN A 12 -8.87 -13.53 5.99
C ASN A 12 -8.03 -14.66 6.62
N TYR A 13 -6.89 -14.32 7.22
CA TYR A 13 -5.93 -15.27 7.80
C TYR A 13 -5.48 -14.81 9.18
N LYS A 14 -5.18 -15.77 10.07
CA LYS A 14 -4.61 -15.48 11.38
C LYS A 14 -3.15 -15.07 11.21
N THR A 15 -2.80 -13.85 11.60
CA THR A 15 -1.40 -13.42 11.70
C THR A 15 -0.85 -13.75 13.08
N ASN A 16 0.15 -14.62 13.13
CA ASN A 16 0.90 -14.89 14.36
C ASN A 16 1.93 -13.77 14.58
N LEU A 17 1.51 -12.68 15.23
CA LEU A 17 2.40 -11.62 15.65
C LEU A 17 3.18 -12.10 16.88
N THR A 18 4.48 -12.34 16.72
CA THR A 18 5.37 -12.65 17.83
C THR A 18 5.61 -11.43 18.71
N LYS A 19 5.90 -11.66 19.99
CA LYS A 19 6.27 -10.61 20.94
C LYS A 19 7.54 -9.91 20.43
N GLY A 20 7.46 -8.59 20.19
CA GLY A 20 8.55 -7.80 19.58
C GLY A 20 8.38 -7.49 18.09
N SER A 21 7.28 -7.92 17.45
CA SER A 21 6.99 -7.54 16.05
C SER A 21 6.72 -6.04 15.88
N ILE A 22 7.40 -5.41 14.92
CA ILE A 22 7.20 -4.01 14.51
C ILE A 22 6.34 -3.93 13.25
N ARG A 23 5.65 -2.79 13.05
CA ARG A 23 4.89 -2.56 11.82
C ARG A 23 5.84 -2.27 10.66
N PHE A 24 5.46 -2.69 9.46
CA PHE A 24 6.23 -2.37 8.24
C PHE A 24 6.37 -0.86 8.03
N THR A 25 5.33 -0.07 8.35
CA THR A 25 5.39 1.40 8.28
C THR A 25 6.51 1.96 9.15
N THR A 26 6.59 1.50 10.40
CA THR A 26 7.64 1.90 11.36
C THR A 26 9.03 1.48 10.88
N LEU A 27 9.18 0.24 10.38
CA LEU A 27 10.45 -0.24 9.83
C LEU A 27 10.90 0.62 8.64
N LEU A 28 9.98 0.89 7.70
CA LEU A 28 10.28 1.67 6.51
C LEU A 28 10.66 3.11 6.87
N GLU A 29 9.97 3.69 7.85
CA GLU A 29 10.27 5.02 8.36
C GLU A 29 11.68 5.08 8.98
N GLN A 30 12.03 4.14 9.86
CA GLN A 30 13.35 4.06 10.48
C GLN A 30 14.44 3.83 9.42
N ALA A 31 14.21 2.91 8.47
CA ALA A 31 15.14 2.65 7.38
C ALA A 31 15.41 3.90 6.53
N SER A 32 14.37 4.72 6.28
CA SER A 32 14.52 5.98 5.53
C SER A 32 15.36 7.05 6.23
N GLN A 33 15.57 6.93 7.55
CA GLN A 33 16.37 7.87 8.34
C GLN A 33 17.85 7.49 8.40
N ILE A 34 18.22 6.25 8.03
CA ILE A 34 19.61 5.77 8.10
C ILE A 34 20.52 6.59 7.20
N SER A 35 20.09 6.85 5.95
CA SER A 35 20.82 7.71 5.03
C SER A 35 19.88 8.34 3.99
N PRO A 36 19.93 9.66 3.77
CA PRO A 36 19.14 10.34 2.76
C PRO A 36 19.54 9.98 1.32
N GLU A 37 20.74 9.45 1.12
CA GLU A 37 21.26 9.06 -0.21
C GLU A 37 20.72 7.69 -0.67
N LEU A 38 20.29 6.84 0.26
CA LEU A 38 19.80 5.51 -0.05
C LEU A 38 18.37 5.55 -0.59
N ARG A 39 18.19 5.05 -1.81
CA ARG A 39 16.87 4.93 -2.41
C ARG A 39 16.19 3.63 -2.00
N ILE A 40 15.10 3.74 -1.24
CA ILE A 40 14.35 2.57 -0.76
C ILE A 40 13.22 2.25 -1.73
N ARG A 41 13.16 0.99 -2.17
CA ARG A 41 12.07 0.44 -2.98
C ARG A 41 11.56 -0.83 -2.32
N PHE A 42 10.25 -0.95 -2.19
CA PHE A 42 9.58 -2.18 -1.81
C PHE A 42 8.46 -2.49 -2.80
N THR A 43 8.06 -3.75 -2.84
CA THR A 43 6.94 -4.21 -3.65
C THR A 43 6.04 -5.04 -2.75
N SER A 44 4.77 -4.65 -2.62
CA SER A 44 3.75 -5.50 -2.00
C SER A 44 2.89 -6.13 -3.09
N PRO A 45 2.51 -7.42 -2.96
CA PRO A 45 1.59 -8.07 -3.87
C PRO A 45 0.11 -7.77 -3.56
N HIS A 46 -0.22 -7.19 -2.39
CA HIS A 46 -1.60 -7.11 -1.92
C HIS A 46 -2.05 -5.67 -1.56
N PRO A 47 -3.13 -5.15 -2.18
CA PRO A 47 -3.60 -3.78 -1.97
C PRO A 47 -3.90 -3.41 -0.50
N LYS A 48 -4.39 -4.36 0.32
CA LYS A 48 -4.63 -4.20 1.77
C LYS A 48 -3.43 -3.71 2.59
N GLU A 49 -2.22 -3.86 2.08
CA GLU A 49 -0.96 -3.53 2.76
C GLU A 49 -0.54 -2.06 2.55
N PHE A 50 -1.44 -1.23 2.01
CA PHE A 50 -1.23 0.21 1.84
C PHE A 50 -2.18 1.02 2.74
N PRO A 51 -2.01 0.98 4.07
CA PRO A 51 -2.74 1.86 4.97
C PRO A 51 -2.30 3.31 4.77
N ASP A 52 -3.14 4.26 5.19
CA ASP A 52 -2.89 5.69 4.97
C ASP A 52 -1.57 6.15 5.63
N ASP A 53 -1.23 5.64 6.83
CA ASP A 53 0.07 5.85 7.50
C ASP A 53 1.26 5.57 6.57
N LEU A 54 1.20 4.47 5.80
CA LEU A 54 2.27 4.10 4.86
C LEU A 54 2.37 5.12 3.73
N LEU A 55 1.23 5.56 3.21
CA LEU A 55 1.17 6.52 2.11
C LEU A 55 1.73 7.88 2.52
N HIS A 56 1.49 8.31 3.75
CA HIS A 56 2.07 9.53 4.31
C HIS A 56 3.59 9.40 4.50
N VAL A 57 4.10 8.29 5.06
CA VAL A 57 5.55 8.06 5.15
C VAL A 57 6.22 8.08 3.77
N MET A 58 5.61 7.44 2.78
CA MET A 58 6.11 7.45 1.39
C MET A 58 6.05 8.84 0.74
N HIS A 59 5.07 9.67 1.11
CA HIS A 59 4.94 11.04 0.65
C HIS A 59 6.05 11.93 1.24
N ASP A 60 6.24 11.84 2.56
CA ASP A 60 7.11 12.72 3.34
C ASP A 60 8.60 12.41 3.15
N ARG A 61 8.94 11.15 2.84
CA ARG A 61 10.34 10.71 2.69
C ARG A 61 10.76 10.68 1.22
N PRO A 62 11.61 11.62 0.76
CA PRO A 62 11.95 11.75 -0.66
C PRO A 62 12.81 10.59 -1.20
N ASN A 63 13.53 9.89 -0.31
CA ASN A 63 14.36 8.74 -0.61
C ASN A 63 13.56 7.42 -0.74
N ILE A 64 12.26 7.44 -0.44
CA ILE A 64 11.35 6.32 -0.70
C ILE A 64 10.74 6.44 -2.11
N CYS A 65 10.74 5.33 -2.85
CA CYS A 65 10.15 5.28 -4.19
C CYS A 65 8.62 5.42 -4.15
N ARG A 66 8.08 6.36 -4.93
CA ARG A 66 6.62 6.54 -5.16
C ARG A 66 6.01 5.55 -6.16
N SER A 67 6.72 4.46 -6.45
CA SER A 67 6.30 3.41 -7.38
C SER A 67 5.49 2.38 -6.62
N ILE A 68 4.18 2.36 -6.82
CA ILE A 68 3.27 1.43 -6.15
C ILE A 68 2.74 0.44 -7.18
N HIS A 69 2.95 -0.85 -6.91
CA HIS A 69 2.39 -1.95 -7.68
C HIS A 69 1.08 -2.42 -7.03
N LEU A 70 -0.05 -2.22 -7.71
CA LEU A 70 -1.37 -2.62 -7.24
C LEU A 70 -2.02 -3.56 -8.26
N PRO A 71 -1.79 -4.88 -8.17
CA PRO A 71 -2.44 -5.81 -9.07
C PRO A 71 -3.96 -5.80 -8.85
N CYS A 72 -4.72 -5.51 -9.91
CA CYS A 72 -6.17 -5.75 -9.92
C CYS A 72 -6.41 -7.23 -10.23
N GLN A 73 -7.16 -7.91 -9.37
CA GLN A 73 -7.38 -9.36 -9.49
C GLN A 73 -8.71 -9.69 -10.17
N SER A 74 -9.74 -8.88 -9.94
CA SER A 74 -11.02 -8.95 -10.64
C SER A 74 -11.74 -7.61 -10.55
N GLY A 75 -12.51 -7.27 -11.59
CA GLY A 75 -13.42 -6.11 -11.60
C GLY A 75 -14.79 -6.38 -10.96
N SER A 76 -15.05 -7.59 -10.46
CA SER A 76 -16.34 -7.97 -9.87
C SER A 76 -16.21 -8.28 -8.37
N THR A 77 -16.96 -7.56 -7.55
CA THR A 77 -17.02 -7.79 -6.10
C THR A 77 -17.39 -9.25 -5.77
N ARG A 78 -18.35 -9.82 -6.51
CA ARG A 78 -18.74 -11.24 -6.36
C ARG A 78 -17.56 -12.19 -6.58
N ILE A 79 -16.75 -11.94 -7.61
CA ILE A 79 -15.57 -12.78 -7.89
C ILE A 79 -14.49 -12.58 -6.82
N LEU A 80 -14.27 -11.34 -6.37
CA LEU A 80 -13.31 -11.04 -5.28
C LEU A 80 -13.68 -11.75 -3.96
N GLU A 81 -14.98 -11.84 -3.67
CA GLU A 81 -15.51 -12.58 -2.52
C GLU A 81 -15.26 -14.08 -2.65
N ILE A 82 -15.56 -14.68 -3.81
CA ILE A 82 -15.29 -16.11 -4.10
C ILE A 82 -13.78 -16.41 -3.97
N MET A 83 -12.93 -15.51 -4.45
CA MET A 83 -11.47 -15.61 -4.33
C MET A 83 -10.95 -15.33 -2.91
N ARG A 84 -11.83 -15.06 -1.94
CA ARG A 84 -11.50 -14.72 -0.55
C ARG A 84 -10.45 -13.61 -0.45
N ARG A 85 -10.62 -12.54 -1.25
CA ARG A 85 -9.68 -11.41 -1.26
C ARG A 85 -9.88 -10.41 -0.13
N GLY A 86 -11.07 -10.38 0.46
CA GLY A 86 -11.35 -9.54 1.63
C GLY A 86 -11.49 -8.05 1.31
N TYR A 87 -11.86 -7.69 0.08
CA TYR A 87 -12.17 -6.32 -0.34
C TYR A 87 -13.12 -6.32 -1.54
N SER A 88 -13.87 -5.24 -1.72
CA SER A 88 -14.74 -5.03 -2.88
C SER A 88 -14.05 -4.24 -3.98
N LYS A 89 -14.63 -4.22 -5.19
CA LYS A 89 -14.17 -3.37 -6.30
C LYS A 89 -14.10 -1.90 -5.87
N GLU A 90 -15.11 -1.44 -5.14
CA GLU A 90 -15.26 -0.06 -4.66
C GLU A 90 -14.16 0.28 -3.65
N ALA A 91 -13.84 -0.64 -2.73
CA ALA A 91 -12.74 -0.47 -1.77
C ALA A 91 -11.39 -0.34 -2.48
N TYR A 92 -11.17 -1.14 -3.53
CA TYR A 92 -9.97 -1.06 -4.35
C TYR A 92 -9.88 0.27 -5.11
N LEU A 93 -10.94 0.70 -5.80
CA LEU A 93 -10.97 1.99 -6.49
C LEU A 93 -10.77 3.16 -5.51
N SER A 94 -11.40 3.11 -4.34
CA SER A 94 -11.22 4.11 -3.28
C SER A 94 -9.76 4.19 -2.81
N LEU A 95 -9.06 3.06 -2.66
CA LEU A 95 -7.64 3.03 -2.33
C LEU A 95 -6.80 3.72 -3.43
N VAL A 96 -7.11 3.47 -4.70
CA VAL A 96 -6.39 4.04 -5.84
C VAL A 96 -6.49 5.56 -5.87
N GLU A 97 -7.70 6.07 -5.62
CA GLU A 97 -7.97 7.50 -5.53
C GLU A 97 -7.28 8.14 -4.32
N ARG A 98 -7.31 7.49 -3.15
CA ARG A 98 -6.53 7.97 -1.98
C ARG A 98 -5.04 8.07 -2.28
N ILE A 99 -4.45 7.04 -2.89
CA ILE A 99 -3.04 7.05 -3.27
C ILE A 99 -2.76 8.16 -4.29
N ARG A 100 -3.68 8.40 -5.24
CA ARG A 100 -3.60 9.51 -6.20
C ARG A 100 -3.57 10.85 -5.46
N SER A 101 -4.53 11.07 -4.58
CA SER A 101 -4.68 12.31 -3.82
C SER A 101 -3.45 12.59 -2.94
N ILE A 102 -2.99 11.61 -2.17
CA ILE A 102 -1.86 11.79 -1.25
C ILE A 102 -0.57 12.05 -2.04
N MET A 103 -0.32 11.32 -3.13
CA MET A 103 0.93 11.42 -3.88
C MET A 103 0.99 12.63 -4.83
N HIS A 104 -0.15 13.13 -5.30
CA HIS A 104 -0.21 14.27 -6.23
C HIS A 104 0.05 15.62 -5.54
N ASN A 105 -0.07 15.71 -4.22
CA ASN A 105 0.18 16.94 -3.46
C ASN A 105 1.64 17.42 -3.46
N LEU A 106 2.54 16.71 -4.14
CA LEU A 106 3.92 17.11 -4.33
C LEU A 106 4.07 17.80 -5.68
N ASN A 107 4.46 19.09 -5.68
CA ASN A 107 4.86 19.87 -6.87
C ASN A 107 6.05 19.26 -7.66
N THR A 108 6.49 18.05 -7.32
CA THR A 108 7.54 17.34 -8.03
C THR A 108 6.92 16.31 -8.97
N LYS A 109 7.12 16.51 -10.28
CA LYS A 109 6.87 15.56 -11.38
C LYS A 109 7.75 14.29 -11.25
N LYS A 110 7.86 13.68 -10.08
CA LYS A 110 8.61 12.43 -9.88
C LYS A 110 7.68 11.25 -10.17
N ASN A 111 7.78 10.76 -11.41
CA ASN A 111 7.28 9.47 -11.94
C ASN A 111 6.54 8.58 -10.92
N ILE A 112 5.24 8.83 -10.73
CA ILE A 112 4.34 7.89 -10.07
C ILE A 112 4.10 6.76 -11.07
N ILE A 113 4.94 5.72 -11.05
CA ILE A 113 4.71 4.51 -11.83
C ILE A 113 3.66 3.67 -11.08
N LYS A 114 2.39 3.90 -11.43
CA LYS A 114 1.29 3.01 -11.07
C LYS A 114 1.15 1.96 -12.16
N ARG A 115 1.77 0.79 -11.97
CA ARG A 115 1.50 -0.35 -12.86
C ARG A 115 0.19 -0.98 -12.43
N PHE A 116 -0.86 -0.58 -13.12
CA PHE A 116 -2.22 -1.12 -12.98
C PHE A 116 -2.37 -2.29 -13.95
N SER A 117 -2.16 -3.51 -13.47
CA SER A 117 -2.43 -4.69 -14.31
C SER A 117 -3.94 -4.92 -14.34
N ARG A 118 -4.61 -4.50 -15.42
CA ARG A 118 -5.98 -4.93 -15.75
C ARG A 118 -5.89 -6.37 -16.24
N LYS A 119 -6.20 -7.35 -15.40
CA LYS A 119 -6.86 -8.57 -15.88
C LYS A 119 -8.36 -8.32 -15.71
N LEU A 120 -9.02 -7.94 -16.81
CA LEU A 120 -10.47 -7.95 -16.91
C LEU A 120 -10.91 -9.39 -17.16
#